data_AF-Q4JUX0-F1
#
_entry.id   AF-Q4JUX0-F1
#
_cell.length_a   1.000
_cell.length_b   1.000
_cell.length_c   1.000
_cell.angle_alpha   90.00
_cell.angle_beta   90.00
_cell.angle_gamma   90.00
#
_symmetry.space_group_name_H-M   'P 1'
#
loop_
_entity.id
_entity.type
_entity.pdbx_description
1 polymer ?
#
loop_
_entity_poly.entity_id
_entity_poly.type
_entity_poly.pdbx_seq_one_letter_code
_entity_poly.pdbx_strand_id
1 'polypeptide(L)'
;MDAHTSAEAWLRTLSADEDGRRGEGGWGAELANPTDTSGPALVDITSAGEDVADGIEDGTQNLYEFLAERAEAGEPHGASELTVEWRELPRT
;
A
#
# COMPACT_ATOMS: atom_id res chain seq x y z
N MET A 1 -0.90 9.40 13.28
CA MET A 1 0.01 8.55 12.48
C MET A 1 -0.06 9.10 11.07
N ASP A 2 1.07 9.51 10.48
CA ASP A 2 1.11 10.06 9.12
C ASP A 2 1.00 8.96 8.04
N ALA A 3 0.79 9.38 6.79
CA ALA A 3 0.57 8.49 5.65
C ALA A 3 1.75 7.53 5.41
N HIS A 4 2.99 8.02 5.54
CA HIS A 4 4.20 7.20 5.40
C HIS A 4 4.28 6.13 6.48
N THR A 5 4.07 6.51 7.73
CA THR A 5 4.09 5.55 8.84
C THR A 5 3.02 4.46 8.64
N SER A 6 1.87 4.82 8.06
CA SER A 6 0.79 3.86 7.77
C SER A 6 1.14 2.93 6.60
N ALA A 7 1.73 3.45 5.53
CA ALA A 7 2.18 2.67 4.39
C ALA A 7 3.35 1.73 4.75
N GLU A 8 4.32 2.19 5.54
CA GLU A 8 5.39 1.35 6.08
C GLU A 8 4.86 0.25 7.00
N ALA A 9 3.82 0.55 7.80
CA ALA A 9 3.19 -0.44 8.66
C ALA A 9 2.50 -1.54 7.83
N TRP A 10 1.82 -1.18 6.75
CA TRP A 10 1.22 -2.11 5.80
C TRP A 10 2.30 -2.96 5.08
N LEU A 11 3.37 -2.36 4.55
CA LEU A 11 4.44 -3.12 3.91
C LEU A 11 5.08 -4.17 4.83
N ARG A 12 5.07 -3.95 6.15
CA ARG A 12 5.58 -4.90 7.14
C ARG A 12 4.64 -6.08 7.42
N THR A 13 3.35 -5.99 7.07
CA THR A 13 2.43 -7.12 7.16
C THR A 13 2.64 -8.11 6.02
N LEU A 14 3.14 -7.64 4.88
CA LEU A 14 3.40 -8.46 3.70
C LEU A 14 4.64 -9.36 3.86
N SER A 15 4.58 -10.52 3.21
CA SER A 15 5.72 -11.44 3.11
C SER A 15 6.88 -10.79 2.34
N ALA A 16 8.12 -11.11 2.72
CA ALA A 16 9.31 -10.69 1.98
C ALA A 16 9.88 -11.85 1.17
N ASP A 17 10.30 -11.58 -0.07
CA ASP A 17 11.11 -12.50 -0.86
C ASP A 17 12.59 -12.48 -0.47
N GLU A 18 13.41 -13.28 -1.16
CA GLU A 18 14.86 -13.37 -0.93
C GLU A 18 15.62 -12.07 -1.22
N ASP A 19 15.05 -11.20 -2.07
CA ASP A 19 15.59 -9.87 -2.38
C ASP A 19 15.06 -8.79 -1.41
N GLY A 20 14.20 -9.17 -0.46
CA GLY A 20 13.57 -8.26 0.51
C GLY A 20 12.40 -7.46 -0.05
N ARG A 21 11.91 -7.77 -1.25
CA ARG A 21 10.69 -7.16 -1.81
C ARG A 21 9.48 -7.72 -1.10
N ARG A 22 8.53 -6.83 -0.80
CA ARG A 22 7.31 -7.15 -0.08
C ARG A 22 6.20 -7.47 -1.06
N GLY A 23 5.40 -8.50 -0.78
CA GLY A 23 4.34 -8.91 -1.68
C GLY A 23 3.63 -10.17 -1.21
N GLU A 24 2.45 -10.43 -1.76
CA GLU A 24 1.66 -11.63 -1.54
C GLU A 24 0.91 -12.02 -2.80
N GLY A 25 0.47 -13.28 -2.94
CA GLY A 25 -0.48 -13.66 -4.00
C GLY A 25 -0.03 -13.43 -5.45
N GLY A 26 1.27 -13.23 -5.71
CA GLY A 26 1.76 -12.93 -7.05
C GLY A 26 1.79 -11.43 -7.39
N TRP A 27 1.71 -10.54 -6.42
CA TRP A 27 2.00 -9.11 -6.58
C TRP A 27 3.02 -8.65 -5.53
N GLY A 28 3.72 -7.56 -5.82
CA GLY A 28 4.66 -6.91 -4.94
C GLY A 28 4.28 -5.46 -4.68
N ALA A 29 4.73 -4.91 -3.56
CA ALA A 29 4.55 -3.52 -3.22
C ALA A 29 5.80 -2.89 -2.60
N GLU A 30 6.00 -1.61 -2.92
CA GLU A 30 7.06 -0.81 -2.35
C GLU A 30 6.62 0.65 -2.17
N LEU A 31 7.34 1.38 -1.32
CA LEU A 31 7.12 2.81 -1.14
C LEU A 31 7.87 3.55 -2.24
N ALA A 32 7.15 4.26 -3.10
CA ALA A 32 7.72 4.95 -4.26
C ALA A 32 8.46 6.25 -3.87
N ASN A 33 8.10 6.85 -2.73
CA ASN A 33 8.71 8.08 -2.21
C ASN A 33 9.21 7.95 -0.76
N PRO A 34 10.12 7.02 -0.44
CA PRO A 34 10.48 6.67 0.94
C PRO A 34 11.17 7.80 1.71
N THR A 35 11.75 8.78 1.01
CA THR A 35 12.51 9.89 1.60
C THR A 35 11.74 11.21 1.63
N ASP A 36 10.64 11.33 0.88
CA ASP A 36 9.82 12.54 0.84
C ASP A 36 8.56 12.35 1.70
N THR A 37 8.70 12.67 2.99
CA THR A 37 7.62 12.57 3.99
C THR A 37 6.81 13.86 4.12
N SER A 38 7.12 14.90 3.32
CA SER A 38 6.42 16.18 3.35
C SER A 38 5.10 16.17 2.56
N GLY A 39 4.87 15.12 1.77
CA GLY A 39 3.70 14.92 0.91
C GLY A 39 2.94 13.61 1.20
N PRO A 40 2.03 13.20 0.32
CA PRO A 40 1.32 11.93 0.46
C PRO A 40 2.29 10.73 0.31
N ALA A 41 1.98 9.63 0.99
CA ALA A 41 2.66 8.36 0.75
C ALA A 41 2.22 7.77 -0.59
N LEU A 42 3.19 7.45 -1.45
CA LEU A 42 2.97 6.79 -2.72
C LEU A 42 3.45 5.35 -2.60
N VAL A 43 2.57 4.43 -2.93
CA VAL A 43 2.84 3.00 -2.92
C VAL A 43 2.71 2.49 -4.35
N ASP A 44 3.77 1.88 -4.86
CA ASP A 44 3.74 1.19 -6.13
C ASP A 44 3.33 -0.27 -5.88
N ILE A 45 2.26 -0.71 -6.54
CA ILE A 45 1.80 -2.11 -6.52
C ILE A 45 2.06 -2.68 -7.92
N THR A 46 2.88 -3.72 -7.98
CA THR A 46 3.32 -4.36 -9.22
C THR A 46 2.84 -5.79 -9.25
N SER A 47 2.07 -6.17 -10.28
CA SER A 47 1.76 -7.60 -10.50
C SER A 47 3.02 -8.35 -10.96
N ALA A 48 3.26 -9.51 -10.35
CA ALA A 48 4.31 -10.47 -10.68
C ALA A 48 3.74 -11.82 -11.16
N GLY A 49 2.41 -11.92 -11.33
CA GLY A 49 1.68 -13.13 -11.71
C GLY A 49 1.33 -13.21 -13.19
N GLU A 50 0.74 -14.34 -13.60
CA GLU A 50 0.28 -14.57 -14.98
C GLU A 50 -0.93 -13.69 -15.34
N ASP A 51 -1.75 -13.33 -14.33
CA ASP A 51 -2.84 -12.35 -14.48
C ASP A 51 -2.46 -11.02 -13.82
N VAL A 52 -2.25 -10.02 -14.66
CA VAL A 52 -1.86 -8.66 -14.25
C VAL A 52 -3.02 -7.94 -13.58
N ALA A 53 -4.26 -8.22 -13.97
CA ALA A 53 -5.43 -7.52 -13.44
C ALA A 53 -5.77 -7.99 -12.04
N ASP A 54 -5.82 -9.31 -11.82
CA ASP A 54 -6.13 -9.89 -10.51
C ASP A 54 -5.08 -9.51 -9.46
N GLY A 55 -3.78 -9.52 -9.82
CA GLY A 55 -2.73 -9.13 -8.88
C GLY A 55 -2.78 -7.66 -8.45
N ILE A 56 -3.21 -6.76 -9.32
CA ILE A 56 -3.40 -5.34 -8.95
C ILE A 56 -4.67 -5.19 -8.11
N GLU A 57 -5.77 -5.84 -8.48
CA GLU A 57 -7.02 -5.80 -7.72
C GLU A 57 -6.84 -6.34 -6.30
N ASP A 58 -6.21 -7.50 -6.13
CA ASP A 58 -5.93 -8.12 -4.83
C ASP A 58 -5.03 -7.24 -3.95
N GLY A 59 -3.95 -6.68 -4.51
CA GLY A 59 -3.05 -5.79 -3.77
C GLY A 59 -3.72 -4.49 -3.34
N THR A 60 -4.54 -3.92 -4.23
CA THR A 60 -5.35 -2.74 -3.96
C THR A 60 -6.40 -3.02 -2.88
N GLN A 61 -7.12 -4.14 -2.97
CA GLN A 61 -8.14 -4.54 -2.01
C GLN A 61 -7.52 -4.76 -0.62
N ASN A 62 -6.39 -5.46 -0.54
CA ASN A 62 -5.68 -5.70 0.70
C ASN A 62 -5.24 -4.40 1.40
N LEU A 63 -4.70 -3.44 0.64
CA LEU A 63 -4.33 -2.13 1.16
C LEU A 63 -5.55 -1.36 1.70
N TYR A 64 -6.66 -1.40 0.96
CA TYR A 64 -7.89 -0.74 1.38
C TYR A 64 -8.44 -1.35 2.67
N GLU A 65 -8.51 -2.67 2.78
CA GLU A 65 -8.97 -3.38 3.97
C GLU A 65 -8.13 -3.04 5.20
N PHE A 66 -6.79 -3.06 5.07
CA PHE A 66 -5.89 -2.66 6.15
C PHE A 66 -6.14 -1.24 6.64
N LEU A 67 -6.36 -0.29 5.73
CA LEU A 67 -6.63 1.11 6.08
C LEU A 67 -8.04 1.27 6.70
N ALA A 68 -9.04 0.56 6.17
CA ALA A 68 -10.42 0.59 6.66
C ALA A 68 -10.52 0.00 8.07
N GLU A 69 -9.89 -1.14 8.35
CA GLU A 69 -9.85 -1.75 9.68
C GLU A 69 -9.25 -0.80 10.72
N ARG A 70 -8.21 -0.03 10.34
CA ARG A 70 -7.59 0.96 11.24
C ARG A 70 -8.44 2.21 11.44
N ALA A 71 -9.26 2.57 10.46
CA ALA A 71 -10.23 3.66 10.59
C ALA A 71 -11.41 3.27 11.50
N GLU A 72 -11.88 2.03 11.43
CA GLU A 72 -12.99 1.52 12.25
C GLU A 72 -12.56 1.15 13.68
N ALA A 73 -11.30 0.76 13.91
CA ALA A 73 -10.77 0.37 15.22
C ALA A 73 -10.63 1.53 16.24
N GLY A 74 -10.99 2.77 15.89
CA GLY A 74 -11.22 3.82 16.87
C GLY A 74 -9.96 4.33 17.60
N GLU A 75 -8.83 4.45 16.91
CA GLU A 75 -7.69 5.22 17.43
C GLU A 75 -8.14 6.69 17.63
N PRO A 76 -8.12 7.22 18.87
CA PRO A 76 -8.70 8.52 19.17
C PRO A 76 -7.76 9.60 18.62
N HIS A 77 -8.25 10.32 17.60
CA HIS A 77 -7.61 11.44 16.89
C HIS A 77 -6.64 11.01 15.77
N GLY A 78 -7.17 10.82 14.55
CA GLY A 78 -6.37 10.95 13.32
C GLY A 78 -6.72 10.02 12.15
N ALA A 79 -7.53 8.97 12.35
CA ALA A 79 -7.84 8.03 11.27
C ALA A 79 -8.95 8.52 10.30
N SER A 80 -9.72 9.55 10.69
CA SER A 80 -10.79 10.15 9.87
C SER A 80 -10.29 11.04 8.71
N GLU A 81 -8.98 11.21 8.53
CA GLU A 81 -8.40 12.11 7.51
C GLU A 81 -7.72 11.37 6.35
N LEU A 82 -7.71 10.03 6.35
CA LEU A 82 -7.08 9.27 5.28
C LEU A 82 -8.05 9.14 4.09
N THR A 83 -7.84 9.98 3.08
CA THR A 83 -8.52 9.85 1.78
C THR A 83 -7.66 8.99 0.86
N VAL A 84 -8.22 7.89 0.37
CA VAL A 84 -7.56 7.00 -0.60
C VAL A 84 -7.98 7.42 -2.00
N GLU A 85 -7.01 7.82 -2.83
CA GLU A 85 -7.24 8.16 -4.25
C GLU A 85 -6.38 7.28 -5.16
N TRP A 86 -7.00 6.67 -6.17
CA TRP A 86 -6.33 5.87 -7.18
C TRP A 86 -5.96 6.73 -8.39
N ARG A 87 -4.72 6.60 -8.90
CA ARG A 87 -4.27 7.27 -10.12
C ARG A 87 -3.41 6.34 -10.95
N GLU A 88 -3.82 6.10 -12.21
CA GLU A 88 -2.94 5.45 -13.19
C GLU A 88 -1.73 6.34 -13.47
N LEU A 89 -0.53 5.80 -13.31
CA LEU A 89 0.70 6.46 -13.72
C LEU A 89 0.89 6.31 -15.24
N PRO A 90 1.39 7.36 -15.93
CA PRO A 90 1.63 7.29 -17.36
C PRO A 90 2.69 6.23 -17.70
N ARG A 91 2.39 5.40 -18.71
CA ARG A 91 3.34 4.42 -19.26
C ARG A 91 4.50 5.15 -19.97
N THR A 92 5.73 5.00 -19.46
CA THR A 92 6.95 5.46 -20.13
C THR A 92 7.41 4.52 -21.22
#